data_AF-A0AAU8CD92-F1
#
_entry.id   AF-A0AAU8CD92-F1
#
_cell.length_a   1.000
_cell.length_b   1.000
_cell.length_c   1.000
_cell.angle_alpha   90.00
_cell.angle_beta   90.00
_cell.angle_gamma   90.00
#
_symmetry.space_group_name_H-M   'P 1'
#
loop_
_entity.id
_entity.type
_entity.pdbx_description
1 polymer ?
#
loop_
_entity_poly.entity_id
_entity_poly.type
_entity_poly.pdbx_seq_one_letter_code
_entity_poly.pdbx_strand_id
1 'polypeptide(L)' 'MDTQKILEEYGLSRETTTKYIDTITRSNQTQTAEELDVSRQTVSRYKKAFQEMKAQERLLLISTLTQEKLLNQATE' A
#
# COMPACT_ATOMS: atom_id res chain seq x y z
N MET A 1 16.65 3.06 -5.33
CA MET A 1 16.08 2.43 -4.11
C MET A 1 15.14 1.34 -4.56
N ASP A 2 15.20 0.15 -3.99
CA ASP A 2 14.28 -0.94 -4.33
C ASP A 2 13.00 -0.88 -3.46
N THR A 3 11.95 -1.56 -3.90
CA THR A 3 10.62 -1.56 -3.26
C THR A 3 10.67 -2.05 -1.80
N GLN A 4 11.56 -3.00 -1.48
CA GLN A 4 11.69 -3.51 -0.13
C GLN A 4 12.28 -2.47 0.81
N LYS A 5 13.31 -1.74 0.39
CA LYS A 5 13.87 -0.63 1.18
C LYS A 5 12.85 0.47 1.44
N ILE A 6 12.00 0.79 0.46
CA ILE A 6 10.91 1.77 0.66
C ILE A 6 9.93 1.27 1.74
N LEU A 7 9.49 0.01 1.66
CA LEU A 7 8.58 -0.56 2.65
C LEU A 7 9.17 -0.53 4.06
N GLU A 8 10.45 -0.88 4.21
CA GLU A 8 11.17 -0.87 5.48
C GLU A 8 11.33 0.54 6.04
N GLU A 9 11.74 1.51 5.22
CA GLU A 9 11.94 2.91 5.61
C GLU A 9 10.67 3.54 6.19
N TYR A 10 9.51 3.22 5.62
CA TYR A 10 8.21 3.76 6.06
C TYR A 10 7.45 2.84 7.03
N GLY A 11 8.04 1.72 7.46
CA GLY A 11 7.42 0.78 8.41
C GLY A 11 6.12 0.15 7.87
N LEU A 12 6.12 -0.21 6.59
CA LEU A 12 4.97 -0.72 5.86
C LEU A 12 5.13 -2.23 5.59
N SER A 13 4.08 -3.00 5.91
CA SER A 13 3.94 -4.39 5.45
C SER A 13 3.65 -4.43 3.96
N ARG A 14 4.34 -5.30 3.21
CA ARG A 14 4.10 -5.50 1.77
C ARG A 14 2.66 -5.86 1.48
N GLU A 15 2.13 -6.88 2.15
CA GLU A 15 0.76 -7.37 1.94
C GLU A 15 -0.28 -6.27 2.21
N THR A 16 -0.18 -5.61 3.36
CA THR A 16 -1.11 -4.53 3.73
C THR A 16 -0.98 -3.35 2.79
N THR A 17 0.22 -3.06 2.28
CA THR A 17 0.44 -1.96 1.32
C THR A 17 -0.21 -2.25 -0.02
N THR A 18 -0.10 -3.48 -0.52
CA THR A 18 -0.78 -3.91 -1.74
C THR A 18 -2.29 -3.71 -1.61
N LYS A 19 -2.89 -4.24 -0.53
CA LYS A 19 -4.33 -4.07 -0.24
C LYS A 19 -4.73 -2.59 -0.06
N TYR A 20 -3.87 -1.80 0.57
CA TYR A 20 -4.08 -0.37 0.81
C TYR A 20 -4.11 0.44 -0.50
N ILE A 21 -3.18 0.15 -1.42
CA ILE A 21 -3.12 0.79 -2.75
C ILE A 21 -4.43 0.57 -3.51
N ASP A 22 -4.97 -0.65 -3.46
CA ASP A 22 -6.25 -0.96 -4.11
C ASP A 22 -7.43 -0.20 -3.50
N THR A 23 -7.50 -0.19 -2.16
CA THR A 23 -8.68 0.27 -1.43
C THR A 23 -8.77 1.79 -1.36
N ILE A 24 -7.65 2.52 -1.23
CA ILE A 24 -7.69 3.97 -1.10
C ILE A 24 -8.25 4.68 -2.35
N THR A 25 -8.21 4.02 -3.51
CA THR A 25 -8.77 4.58 -4.75
C THR A 25 -10.31 4.57 -4.78
N ARG A 26 -10.96 3.79 -3.91
CA ARG A 26 -12.41 3.54 -3.96
C ARG A 26 -13.14 3.59 -2.61
N SER A 27 -12.41 3.72 -1.49
CA SER A 27 -12.97 3.59 -0.15
C SER A 27 -12.47 4.69 0.79
N ASN A 28 -13.32 5.12 1.73
CA ASN A 28 -12.91 6.03 2.80
C ASN A 28 -12.10 5.29 3.90
N GLN A 29 -11.57 6.03 4.88
CA GLN A 29 -10.70 5.47 5.93
C GLN A 29 -11.36 4.35 6.74
N THR A 30 -12.65 4.48 7.08
CA THR A 30 -13.38 3.47 7.84
C THR A 30 -13.56 2.21 7.03
N GLN A 31 -14.03 2.35 5.79
CA GLN A 31 -14.22 1.22 4.87
C GLN A 31 -12.90 0.51 4.55
N THR A 32 -11.82 1.28 4.37
CA THR A 32 -10.48 0.73 4.15
C THR A 32 -10.00 -0.06 5.36
N ALA A 33 -10.24 0.44 6.58
CA ALA A 33 -9.85 -0.26 7.80
C ALA A 33 -10.60 -1.59 7.96
N GLU A 34 -11.91 -1.58 7.68
CA GLU A 34 -12.75 -2.78 7.70
C GLU A 34 -12.31 -3.80 6.63
N GLU A 35 -12.08 -3.35 5.39
CA GLU A 35 -11.69 -4.23 4.29
C GLU A 35 -10.29 -4.86 4.48
N LEU A 36 -9.36 -4.12 5.07
CA LEU A 36 -8.00 -4.60 5.34
C LEU A 36 -7.89 -5.40 6.65
N ASP A 37 -8.96 -5.47 7.45
CA ASP A 37 -8.96 -6.02 8.81
C ASP A 37 -7.86 -5.38 9.69
N VAL A 38 -7.77 -4.05 9.67
CA VAL A 38 -6.79 -3.26 10.45
C VAL A 38 -7.46 -2.10 11.18
N SER A 39 -6.75 -1.53 12.16
CA SER A 39 -7.24 -0.32 12.82
C SER A 39 -7.30 0.89 11.88
N ARG A 40 -8.23 1.82 12.15
CA ARG A 40 -8.25 3.13 11.46
C ARG A 40 -6.94 3.91 11.64
N GLN A 41 -6.22 3.69 12.74
CA GLN A 41 -4.91 4.30 12.98
C GLN A 41 -3.85 3.75 12.02
N THR A 42 -3.89 2.45 11.72
CA THR A 42 -3.02 1.83 10.71
C THR A 42 -3.24 2.48 9.34
N VAL A 43 -4.50 2.65 8.93
CA VAL A 43 -4.84 3.33 7.66
C VAL A 43 -4.31 4.77 7.64
N SER A 44 -4.43 5.49 8.76
CA SER A 44 -3.88 6.85 8.89
C SER A 44 -2.35 6.88 8.77
N ARG A 45 -1.66 5.92 9.39
CA ARG A 45 -0.20 5.77 9.27
C ARG A 45 0.24 5.53 7.83
N TYR A 46 -0.46 4.65 7.11
CA TYR A 46 -0.17 4.36 5.71
C TYR A 46 -0.41 5.59 4.83
N LYS A 47 -1.51 6.33 5.07
CA LYS A 47 -1.79 7.59 4.37
C LYS A 47 -0.67 8.60 4.56
N LYS A 48 -0.20 8.76 5.80
CA LYS A 48 0.89 9.67 6.13
C LYS A 48 2.20 9.25 5.45
N ALA A 49 2.55 7.96 5.50
CA ALA A 49 3.73 7.43 4.82
C ALA A 49 3.71 7.74 3.31
N PHE A 50 2.58 7.52 2.62
CA PHE A 50 2.44 7.84 1.20
C PHE A 50 2.53 9.34 0.88
N GLN A 51 2.17 10.21 1.83
CA GLN A 51 2.33 11.66 1.70
C GLN A 51 3.78 12.11 1.91
N GLU A 52 4.53 11.42 2.77
CA GLU A 52 5.94 11.70 3.06
C GLU A 52 6.90 11.17 1.98
N MET A 53 6.48 10.14 1.23
CA MET A 53 7.23 9.59 0.10
C MET A 53 7.51 10.62 -1.00
N LYS A 54 8.72 10.56 -1.56
CA LYS A 54 9.00 11.25 -2.84
C LYS A 54 8.12 10.68 -3.94
N ALA A 55 7.79 11.51 -4.93
CA ALA A 55 6.94 11.10 -6.04
C ALA A 55 7.47 9.83 -6.75
N GLN A 56 8.79 9.73 -6.94
CA GLN A 56 9.43 8.58 -7.58
C GLN A 56 9.33 7.30 -6.73
N GLU A 57 9.51 7.42 -5.41
CA GLU A 57 9.39 6.29 -4.46
C GLU A 57 7.96 5.75 -4.45
N ARG A 58 6.97 6.66 -4.36
CA ARG A 58 5.55 6.31 -4.39
C ARG A 58 5.15 5.65 -5.71
N LEU A 59 5.61 6.19 -6.84
CA LEU A 59 5.32 5.62 -8.17
C LEU A 59 5.92 4.22 -8.32
N LEU A 60 7.17 4.02 -7.90
CA LEU A 60 7.84 2.72 -7.95
C LEU A 60 7.14 1.69 -7.07
N LEU A 61 6.74 2.08 -5.86
CA LEU A 61 6.03 1.20 -4.92
C LEU A 61 4.67 0.76 -5.49
N ILE A 62 3.89 1.71 -6.03
CA ILE A 62 2.58 1.42 -6.62
C ILE A 62 2.72 0.52 -7.84
N SER A 63 3.65 0.81 -8.76
CA SER A 63 3.79 0.03 -9.99
C SER A 63 4.20 -1.41 -9.70
N THR A 64 5.16 -1.60 -8.80
CA THR A 64 5.68 -2.93 -8.43
C THR A 64 4.60 -3.78 -7.77
N LEU A 65 3.93 -3.26 -6.73
CA LEU A 65 2.96 -4.05 -5.98
C LEU A 65 1.69 -4.34 -6.80
N THR A 66 1.30 -3.43 -7.69
CA THR A 66 0.18 -3.67 -8.61
C THR A 66 0.52 -4.76 -9.62
N GLN A 67 1.73 -4.75 -10.19
CA GLN A 67 2.18 -5.81 -11.10
C GLN A 67 2.23 -7.18 -10.41
N GLU A 68 2.77 -7.25 -9.19
CA GLU A 68 2.80 -8.48 -8.39
C GLU A 68 1.40 -9.04 -8.14
N LYS A 69 0.46 -8.17 -7.74
CA LYS A 69 -0.94 -8.58 -7.54
C LYS A 69 -1.56 -9.14 -8.81
N LEU A 70 -1.41 -8.46 -9.95
CA LEU A 70 -1.98 -8.89 -11.23
C LEU A 70 -1.38 -10.22 -11.69
N LEU A 71 -0.08 -10.44 -11.48
CA LEU A 71 0.57 -11.71 -11.78
C LEU A 71 0.02 -12.85 -10.92
N ASN A 72 -0.14 -12.62 -9.61
CA ASN A 72 -0.73 -13.62 -8.72
C ASN A 72 -2.17 -13.97 -9.15
N GLN A 73 -2.99 -12.97 -9.48
CA GLN A 73 -4.37 -13.19 -9.96
C GLN A 73 -4.45 -13.92 -11.31
N ALA A 74 -3.44 -13.78 -12.16
CA ALA A 74 -3.40 -14.45 -13.46
C ALA A 74 -2.89 -15.90 -13.36
N THR A 75 -2.30 -16.29 -12.23
CA THR A 75 -1.69 -17.61 -12.01
C THR A 75 -2.43 -18.47 -10.98
N GLU A 76 -3.45 -17.92 -10.33
CA GLU A 76 -4.50 -18.61 -9.56
C GLU A 76 -5.65 -19.07 -10.46
#